data_AF-A0A820CVK8-F1
#
_entry.id   AF-A0A820CVK8-F1
#
_cell.length_a   1.000
_cell.length_b   1.000
_cell.length_c   1.000
_cell.angle_alpha   90.00
_cell.angle_beta   90.00
_cell.angle_gamma   90.00
#
_symmetry.space_group_name_H-M   'P 1'
#
loop_
_entity.id
_entity.type
_entity.pdbx_description
1 polymer ?
#
loop_
_entity_poly.entity_id
_entity_poly.type
_entity_poly.pdbx_seq_one_letter_code
_entity_poly.pdbx_strand_id
1 'polypeptide(L)'
;MKFCQIWNGYGPAEATIGTTHHLIDVFSDGRNVSIGILFANYKYLIIDDFSQCVVVSQDGELCVGGVGVFAGYLGRDDLTTRALIMIDGEIFYRTGDLVRIDNNGLLYYQGRKDYKIKLHGQRIELGEIERCLLNTSISACVVIKWNDDHLIAYVQSSDVDVEQLRHHCQCHLPPYMIPSIFVVLEKLPLNANGKVDRKLLPPPSSYFSNPSQRNHTNNLQIQKPHDEIQITLHTLWCDMFPQKQISIDTNIFTIGGHSLLLTQLFHQYQTTFHLESKSLSISDLFQYPTIIHHAQFIRQAMNLEKHFEDYWSPLHLIQAPTSFSQERIFLDEQIRFSSKSNNVIYAIPLLFRVSSVKNDVSITRLHHALQFVIEKHSILRTALHIDTNGIIIQHCLNVNINNDDIKSYGFSVINLHDEKDRNIDKTITEIINNCNLFDLTKGCVIHCHILRQYHPNDNLSFKNDDLLTKDDFILFNIHHSAFDGVSTLIFLRDFSLAYETDCSLSLDDDALQYIDYSVYEHQMNMTLSSDFWYSQVQAYNLECQLSLPTDRQRSSNDPRSGFASVAQISFDDQISRAFLNYASAYKVTPFQLGLATFYAFLFKLTHGQNDLCITCLNANRYKSELENMSKIIENEN
;
A
#
# COMPACT_ATOMS: atom_id res chain seq x y z
N MET A 1 -21.25 -42.74 -4.88
CA MET A 1 -21.29 -42.71 -3.41
C MET A 1 -22.72 -42.42 -2.90
N LYS A 2 -23.71 -43.32 -3.11
CA LYS A 2 -25.11 -43.08 -2.64
C LYS A 2 -25.41 -43.61 -1.22
N PHE A 3 -24.41 -44.16 -0.52
CA PHE A 3 -24.60 -44.85 0.77
C PHE A 3 -23.67 -44.38 1.90
N CYS A 4 -22.88 -43.32 1.71
CA CYS A 4 -22.00 -42.80 2.77
C CYS A 4 -22.18 -41.29 2.95
N GLN A 5 -22.18 -40.84 4.20
CA GLN A 5 -22.04 -39.44 4.56
C GLN A 5 -20.55 -39.13 4.74
N ILE A 6 -20.12 -37.97 4.25
CA ILE A 6 -18.72 -37.52 4.39
C ILE A 6 -18.72 -36.37 5.40
N TRP A 7 -17.93 -36.51 6.46
CA TRP A 7 -17.73 -35.49 7.46
C TRP A 7 -16.32 -34.92 7.35
N ASN A 8 -16.21 -33.60 7.26
CA ASN A 8 -14.95 -32.90 7.44
C ASN A 8 -14.78 -32.58 8.93
N GLY A 9 -13.74 -33.12 9.56
CA GLY A 9 -13.41 -32.83 10.95
C GLY A 9 -12.08 -32.10 11.04
N TYR A 10 -11.99 -31.10 11.92
CA TYR A 10 -10.74 -30.39 12.20
C TYR A 10 -10.52 -30.32 13.71
N GLY A 11 -9.25 -30.46 14.12
CA GLY A 11 -8.81 -30.24 15.49
C GLY A 11 -7.32 -30.55 15.65
N PRO A 12 -6.56 -29.74 16.41
CA PRO A 12 -5.19 -30.07 16.79
C PRO A 12 -5.16 -31.17 17.87
N ALA A 13 -4.00 -31.82 18.04
CA ALA A 13 -3.83 -32.85 19.08
C ALA A 13 -3.98 -32.27 20.49
N GLU A 14 -3.53 -31.03 20.65
CA GLU A 14 -3.57 -30.18 21.83
C GLU A 14 -4.99 -29.76 22.23
N ALA A 15 -5.97 -30.01 21.34
CA ALA A 15 -7.40 -29.86 21.62
C ALA A 15 -8.17 -31.17 21.41
N THR A 16 -7.52 -32.31 21.62
CA THR A 16 -8.11 -33.67 21.65
C THR A 16 -8.86 -34.08 20.38
N ILE A 17 -8.09 -34.47 19.36
CA ILE A 17 -8.53 -35.13 18.11
C ILE A 17 -9.35 -34.21 17.18
N GLY A 18 -10.50 -33.74 17.61
CA GLY A 18 -11.45 -32.99 16.79
C GLY A 18 -12.17 -31.93 17.61
N THR A 19 -12.14 -30.70 17.11
CA THR A 19 -12.75 -29.52 17.74
C THR A 19 -13.97 -29.05 16.96
N THR A 20 -13.97 -29.26 15.64
CA THR A 20 -15.03 -28.85 14.73
C THR A 20 -15.41 -29.96 13.76
N HIS A 21 -16.63 -29.90 13.24
CA HIS A 21 -17.14 -30.85 12.27
C HIS A 21 -18.12 -30.20 11.28
N HIS A 22 -18.11 -30.71 10.04
CA HIS A 22 -19.01 -30.30 8.97
C HIS A 22 -19.47 -31.51 8.15
N LEU A 23 -20.77 -31.65 7.94
CA LEU A 23 -21.31 -32.64 7.00
C LEU A 23 -21.21 -32.08 5.58
N ILE A 24 -20.38 -32.71 4.73
CA ILE A 24 -20.16 -32.25 3.36
C ILE A 24 -21.37 -32.62 2.50
N ASP A 25 -21.96 -31.63 1.82
CA ASP A 25 -22.86 -31.89 0.71
C ASP A 25 -22.05 -32.34 -0.51
N VAL A 26 -22.17 -33.62 -0.85
CA VAL A 26 -21.45 -34.29 -1.95
C VAL A 26 -21.81 -33.74 -3.34
N PHE A 27 -22.83 -32.87 -3.43
CA PHE A 27 -23.22 -32.16 -4.66
C PHE A 27 -22.68 -30.72 -4.73
N SER A 28 -21.98 -30.25 -3.70
CA SER A 28 -21.34 -28.93 -3.70
C SER A 28 -19.98 -28.96 -4.41
N ASP A 29 -19.60 -27.83 -5.03
CA ASP A 29 -18.44 -27.68 -5.92
C ASP A 29 -17.05 -27.94 -5.27
N GLY A 30 -16.97 -28.36 -4.00
CA GLY A 30 -15.73 -28.80 -3.31
C GLY A 30 -14.64 -27.74 -3.13
N ARG A 31 -14.80 -26.55 -3.71
CA ARG A 31 -13.77 -25.50 -3.79
C ARG A 31 -13.54 -24.74 -2.49
N ASN A 32 -14.40 -24.89 -1.48
CA ASN A 32 -14.18 -24.33 -0.14
C ASN A 32 -14.98 -25.09 0.93
N VAL A 33 -14.52 -26.28 1.31
CA VAL A 33 -15.20 -27.10 2.32
C VAL A 33 -14.96 -26.51 3.71
N SER A 34 -16.05 -26.13 4.39
CA SER A 34 -16.01 -25.63 5.75
C SER A 34 -15.44 -26.69 6.72
N ILE A 35 -14.71 -26.25 7.74
CA ILE A 35 -14.38 -27.09 8.91
C ILE A 35 -15.55 -27.14 9.92
N GLY A 36 -16.57 -26.31 9.69
CA GLY A 36 -17.89 -26.41 10.28
C GLY A 36 -18.02 -25.65 11.58
N ILE A 37 -18.76 -26.27 12.50
CA ILE A 37 -19.06 -25.73 13.83
C ILE A 37 -18.36 -26.55 14.91
N LEU A 38 -18.29 -25.99 16.11
CA LEU A 38 -17.68 -26.64 17.26
C LEU A 38 -18.45 -27.91 17.70
N PHE A 39 -17.70 -28.88 18.22
CA PHE A 39 -18.28 -29.90 19.09
C PHE A 39 -18.77 -29.27 20.41
N ALA A 40 -19.71 -29.96 21.07
CA ALA A 40 -20.24 -29.50 22.35
C ALA A 40 -19.12 -29.27 23.39
N ASN A 41 -19.27 -28.22 24.19
CA ASN A 41 -18.34 -27.81 25.26
C ASN A 41 -16.94 -27.37 24.81
N TYR A 42 -16.72 -27.21 23.50
CA TYR A 42 -15.60 -26.42 22.99
C TYR A 42 -16.02 -24.96 22.83
N LYS A 43 -15.03 -24.08 22.83
CA LYS A 43 -15.16 -22.65 22.52
C LYS A 43 -14.10 -22.29 21.47
N TYR A 44 -14.34 -21.24 20.70
CA TYR A 44 -13.29 -20.65 19.86
C TYR A 44 -13.22 -19.14 20.06
N LEU A 45 -12.05 -18.60 19.74
CA LEU A 45 -11.84 -17.20 19.43
C LEU A 45 -11.08 -17.13 18.10
N ILE A 46 -11.36 -16.12 17.29
CA ILE A 46 -10.59 -15.83 16.09
C ILE A 46 -9.93 -14.49 16.33
N ILE A 47 -8.60 -14.49 16.45
CA ILE A 47 -7.86 -13.31 16.88
C ILE A 47 -6.92 -12.79 15.80
N ASP A 48 -6.67 -11.49 15.78
CA ASP A 48 -5.64 -10.89 14.94
C ASP A 48 -4.24 -11.03 15.58
N ASP A 49 -3.25 -10.41 14.93
CA ASP A 49 -1.86 -10.40 15.42
C ASP A 49 -1.70 -9.62 16.74
N PHE A 50 -2.70 -8.82 17.13
CA PHE A 50 -2.76 -8.05 18.38
C PHE A 50 -3.61 -8.75 19.47
N SER A 51 -4.00 -10.00 19.24
CA SER A 51 -4.85 -10.79 20.14
C SER A 51 -6.24 -10.17 20.39
N GLN A 52 -6.75 -9.39 19.43
CA GLN A 52 -8.12 -8.88 19.43
C GLN A 52 -9.02 -9.77 18.58
N CYS A 53 -10.29 -9.92 18.97
CA CYS A 53 -11.24 -10.70 18.16
C CYS A 53 -11.50 -10.02 16.82
N VAL A 54 -11.40 -10.77 15.73
CA VAL A 54 -11.71 -10.27 14.38
C VAL A 54 -13.21 -10.27 14.12
N VAL A 55 -13.66 -9.42 13.21
CA VAL A 55 -15.07 -9.40 12.77
C VAL A 55 -15.38 -10.55 11.81
N VAL A 56 -16.67 -10.83 11.64
CA VAL A 56 -17.15 -11.83 10.68
C VAL A 56 -16.59 -11.53 9.27
N SER A 57 -16.21 -12.57 8.54
CA SER A 57 -15.57 -12.53 7.22
C SER A 57 -14.12 -12.03 7.17
N GLN A 58 -13.49 -11.70 8.31
CA GLN A 58 -12.05 -11.42 8.38
C GLN A 58 -11.26 -12.69 8.72
N ASP A 59 -10.05 -12.81 8.17
CA ASP A 59 -9.11 -13.86 8.56
C ASP A 59 -8.50 -13.55 9.93
N GLY A 60 -8.45 -14.54 10.81
CA GLY A 60 -7.66 -14.47 12.03
C GLY A 60 -7.21 -15.84 12.51
N GLU A 61 -6.35 -15.86 13.51
CA GLU A 61 -5.84 -17.07 14.13
C GLU A 61 -6.91 -17.73 14.99
N LEU A 62 -7.20 -19.00 14.71
CA LEU A 62 -8.11 -19.80 15.51
C LEU A 62 -7.46 -20.13 16.86
N CYS A 63 -8.13 -19.78 17.94
CA CYS A 63 -7.81 -20.20 19.30
C CYS A 63 -8.95 -21.10 19.80
N VAL A 64 -8.61 -22.25 20.37
CA VAL A 64 -9.61 -23.23 20.83
C VAL A 64 -9.59 -23.30 22.36
N GLY A 65 -10.75 -23.15 22.98
CA GLY A 65 -10.97 -23.25 24.42
C GLY A 65 -11.92 -24.37 24.77
N GLY A 66 -12.13 -24.58 26.07
CA GLY A 66 -13.08 -25.56 26.60
C GLY A 66 -12.46 -26.90 26.99
N VAL A 67 -13.31 -27.92 27.13
CA VAL A 67 -12.96 -29.17 27.85
C VAL A 67 -11.89 -30.03 27.17
N GLY A 68 -11.67 -29.84 25.87
CA GLY A 68 -10.72 -30.64 25.10
C GLY A 68 -9.29 -30.09 25.06
N VAL A 69 -9.05 -28.90 25.62
CA VAL A 69 -7.71 -28.30 25.68
C VAL A 69 -6.84 -29.13 26.62
N PHE A 70 -5.66 -29.52 26.13
CA PHE A 70 -4.68 -30.30 26.87
C PHE A 70 -4.15 -29.58 28.12
N ALA A 71 -3.53 -30.32 29.03
CA ALA A 71 -2.84 -29.73 30.19
C ALA A 71 -1.50 -29.05 29.83
N GLY A 72 -0.92 -29.38 28.68
CA GLY A 72 0.37 -28.89 28.22
C GLY A 72 1.26 -29.97 27.62
N TYR A 73 2.45 -29.55 27.18
CA TYR A 73 3.47 -30.45 26.65
C TYR A 73 4.32 -31.05 27.78
N LEU A 74 4.50 -32.37 27.76
CA LEU A 74 5.25 -33.10 28.79
C LEU A 74 6.70 -32.60 28.89
N GLY A 75 7.07 -32.07 30.07
CA GLY A 75 8.42 -31.59 30.36
C GLY A 75 8.84 -30.35 29.56
N ARG A 76 7.87 -29.62 28.98
CA ARG A 76 8.10 -28.46 28.10
C ARG A 76 7.22 -27.27 28.48
N ASP A 77 7.36 -26.82 29.72
CA ASP A 77 6.62 -25.67 30.27
C ASP A 77 6.82 -24.39 29.44
N ASP A 78 7.99 -24.26 28.80
CA ASP A 78 8.32 -23.17 27.88
C ASP A 78 7.42 -23.14 26.64
N LEU A 79 7.02 -24.30 26.11
CA LEU A 79 6.10 -24.40 24.98
C LEU A 79 4.65 -24.29 25.45
N THR A 80 4.32 -24.89 26.61
CA THR A 80 2.97 -24.83 27.19
C THR A 80 2.55 -23.39 27.44
N THR A 81 3.42 -22.60 28.08
CA THR A 81 3.14 -21.19 28.41
C THR A 81 3.00 -20.32 27.17
N ARG A 82 3.69 -20.66 26.08
CA ARG A 82 3.60 -19.91 24.80
C ARG A 82 2.36 -20.28 23.98
N ALA A 83 1.92 -21.53 24.07
CA ALA A 83 0.82 -22.05 23.27
C ALA A 83 -0.56 -21.78 23.91
N LEU A 84 -0.61 -21.64 25.24
CA LEU A 84 -1.84 -21.34 25.97
C LEU A 84 -1.94 -19.84 26.25
N ILE A 85 -3.13 -19.29 26.02
CA ILE A 85 -3.48 -17.90 26.37
C ILE A 85 -4.69 -17.91 27.30
N MET A 86 -4.79 -16.89 28.15
CA MET A 86 -5.93 -16.70 29.04
C MET A 86 -6.72 -15.48 28.58
N ILE A 87 -8.00 -15.65 28.30
CA ILE A 87 -8.92 -14.59 27.88
C ILE A 87 -10.19 -14.73 28.72
N ASP A 88 -10.60 -13.65 29.39
CA ASP A 88 -11.76 -13.59 30.30
C ASP A 88 -11.80 -14.71 31.35
N GLY A 89 -10.62 -15.11 31.86
CA GLY A 89 -10.48 -16.16 32.87
C GLY A 89 -10.55 -17.59 32.32
N GLU A 90 -10.66 -17.77 31.00
CA GLU A 90 -10.66 -19.07 30.34
C GLU A 90 -9.37 -19.32 29.56
N ILE A 91 -8.95 -20.59 29.50
CA ILE A 91 -7.73 -21.00 28.78
C ILE A 91 -8.09 -21.38 27.35
N PHE A 92 -7.34 -20.81 26.40
CA PHE A 92 -7.40 -21.13 24.98
C PHE A 92 -6.03 -21.59 24.49
N TYR A 93 -6.02 -22.58 23.60
CA TYR A 93 -4.85 -23.02 22.84
C TYR A 93 -4.79 -22.28 21.50
N ARG A 94 -3.64 -21.66 21.23
CA ARG A 94 -3.32 -21.03 19.94
C ARG A 94 -2.95 -22.08 18.91
N THR A 95 -3.79 -22.26 17.90
CA THR A 95 -3.57 -23.31 16.88
C THR A 95 -2.49 -22.93 15.86
N GLY A 96 -2.25 -21.63 15.68
CA GLY A 96 -1.47 -21.11 14.56
C GLY A 96 -2.11 -21.35 13.19
N ASP A 97 -3.39 -21.74 13.15
CA ASP A 97 -4.18 -21.87 11.92
C ASP A 97 -5.01 -20.62 11.70
N LEU A 98 -5.06 -20.14 10.45
CA LEU A 98 -5.89 -19.02 10.05
C LEU A 98 -7.23 -19.54 9.57
N VAL A 99 -8.29 -18.93 10.07
CA VAL A 99 -9.66 -19.24 9.72
C VAL A 99 -10.44 -17.97 9.43
N ARG A 100 -11.51 -18.13 8.66
CA ARG A 100 -12.52 -17.11 8.42
C ARG A 100 -13.87 -17.66 8.83
N ILE A 101 -14.66 -16.86 9.54
CA ILE A 101 -16.04 -17.20 9.87
C ILE A 101 -17.00 -16.50 8.91
N ASP A 102 -18.00 -17.22 8.40
CA ASP A 102 -19.06 -16.62 7.59
C ASP A 102 -20.22 -16.09 8.45
N ASN A 103 -21.19 -15.44 7.80
CA ASN A 103 -22.37 -14.90 8.47
C ASN A 103 -23.28 -15.98 9.09
N ASN A 104 -23.11 -17.25 8.73
CA ASN A 104 -23.85 -18.38 9.28
C ASN A 104 -23.10 -19.05 10.45
N GLY A 105 -21.94 -18.53 10.83
CA GLY A 105 -21.11 -19.08 11.90
C GLY A 105 -20.27 -20.30 11.48
N LEU A 106 -20.17 -20.59 10.19
CA LEU A 106 -19.33 -21.68 9.68
C LEU A 106 -17.88 -21.21 9.54
N LEU A 107 -16.96 -22.04 10.02
CA LEU A 107 -15.53 -21.77 9.95
C LEU A 107 -14.93 -22.32 8.66
N TYR A 108 -14.09 -21.54 8.00
CA TYR A 108 -13.35 -21.91 6.80
C TYR A 108 -11.87 -21.80 7.07
N TYR A 109 -11.17 -22.92 6.93
CA TYR A 109 -9.72 -22.99 7.05
C TYR A 109 -9.04 -22.23 5.89
N GLN A 110 -8.20 -21.25 6.21
CA GLN A 110 -7.47 -20.43 5.23
C GLN A 110 -6.01 -20.87 5.07
N GLY A 111 -5.44 -21.58 6.05
CA GLY A 111 -4.05 -22.00 6.03
C GLY A 111 -3.42 -21.94 7.41
N ARG A 112 -2.09 -22.03 7.49
CA ARG A 112 -1.37 -21.75 8.74
C ARG A 112 -0.84 -20.33 8.74
N LYS A 113 -0.88 -19.69 9.90
CA LYS A 113 -0.25 -18.39 10.16
C LYS A 113 1.22 -18.37 9.74
N ASP A 114 1.94 -19.46 9.99
CA ASP A 114 3.36 -19.61 9.64
C ASP A 114 3.60 -19.96 8.16
N TYR A 115 2.54 -20.17 7.36
CA TYR A 115 2.62 -20.42 5.91
C TYR A 115 2.23 -19.22 5.05
N LYS A 116 1.63 -18.16 5.63
CA LYS A 116 1.57 -16.84 5.00
C LYS A 116 2.98 -16.28 4.95
N ILE A 117 3.63 -16.36 3.80
CA ILE A 117 4.94 -15.76 3.61
C ILE A 117 4.80 -14.33 3.07
N LYS A 118 5.75 -13.46 3.40
CA LYS A 118 5.98 -12.25 2.63
C LYS A 118 7.03 -12.55 1.56
N LEU A 119 6.67 -12.29 0.30
CA LEU A 119 7.57 -12.34 -0.86
C LEU A 119 7.40 -11.02 -1.60
N HIS A 120 8.48 -10.25 -1.77
CA HIS A 120 8.46 -8.93 -2.41
C HIS A 120 7.42 -7.95 -1.85
N GLY A 121 7.26 -7.92 -0.52
CA GLY A 121 6.27 -7.06 0.15
C GLY A 121 4.82 -7.55 0.06
N GLN A 122 4.56 -8.64 -0.67
CA GLN A 122 3.22 -9.20 -0.84
C GLN A 122 3.02 -10.41 0.08
N ARG A 123 1.84 -10.51 0.69
CA ARG A 123 1.48 -11.63 1.57
C ARG A 123 0.89 -12.74 0.70
N ILE A 124 1.60 -13.86 0.60
CA ILE A 124 1.24 -15.00 -0.26
C ILE A 124 0.84 -16.19 0.60
N GLU A 125 -0.25 -16.85 0.20
CA GLU A 125 -0.66 -18.15 0.74
C GLU A 125 -0.16 -19.29 -0.15
N LEU A 126 0.77 -20.09 0.36
CA LEU A 126 1.36 -21.20 -0.42
C LEU A 126 0.31 -22.25 -0.80
N GLY A 127 -0.70 -22.46 0.05
CA GLY A 127 -1.80 -23.39 -0.21
C GLY A 127 -2.67 -22.99 -1.41
N GLU A 128 -2.69 -21.71 -1.78
CA GLU A 128 -3.39 -21.24 -2.96
C GLU A 128 -2.72 -21.71 -4.25
N ILE A 129 -1.38 -21.64 -4.27
CA ILE A 129 -0.56 -22.10 -5.38
C ILE A 129 -0.68 -23.63 -5.49
N GLU A 130 -0.65 -24.33 -4.35
CA GLU A 130 -0.87 -25.78 -4.30
C GLU A 130 -2.25 -26.14 -4.90
N ARG A 131 -3.30 -25.42 -4.52
CA ARG A 131 -4.66 -25.67 -5.03
C ARG A 131 -4.77 -25.42 -6.53
N CYS A 132 -4.13 -24.37 -7.05
CA CYS A 132 -4.06 -24.12 -8.48
C CYS A 132 -3.41 -25.29 -9.21
N LEU A 133 -2.29 -25.81 -8.69
CA LEU A 133 -1.58 -26.93 -9.29
C LEU A 133 -2.37 -28.24 -9.21
N LEU A 134 -3.10 -28.48 -8.12
CA LEU A 134 -3.95 -29.66 -7.96
C LEU A 134 -5.14 -29.72 -8.94
N ASN A 135 -5.48 -28.63 -9.63
CA ASN A 135 -6.49 -28.62 -10.70
C ASN A 135 -5.93 -29.09 -12.06
N THR A 136 -4.68 -29.53 -12.11
CA THR A 136 -4.03 -30.10 -13.30
C THR A 136 -3.99 -31.64 -13.24
N SER A 137 -3.15 -32.28 -14.07
CA SER A 137 -3.00 -33.74 -14.10
C SER A 137 -2.16 -34.33 -12.95
N ILE A 138 -1.65 -33.49 -12.03
CA ILE A 138 -0.80 -33.96 -10.92
C ILE A 138 -1.61 -34.60 -9.78
N SER A 139 -0.97 -35.50 -9.04
CA SER A 139 -1.64 -36.26 -7.96
C SER A 139 -1.53 -35.62 -6.58
N ALA A 140 -0.46 -34.87 -6.33
CA ALA A 140 -0.23 -34.12 -5.10
C ALA A 140 0.82 -33.03 -5.35
N CYS A 141 0.86 -31.99 -4.53
CA CYS A 141 1.96 -31.03 -4.54
C CYS A 141 2.19 -30.42 -3.17
N VAL A 142 3.38 -29.86 -2.97
CA VAL A 142 3.69 -28.97 -1.86
C VAL A 142 4.51 -27.80 -2.38
N VAL A 143 4.16 -26.58 -1.95
CA VAL A 143 4.88 -25.36 -2.33
C VAL A 143 5.61 -24.85 -1.10
N ILE A 144 6.88 -24.47 -1.29
CA ILE A 144 7.70 -23.87 -0.23
C ILE A 144 8.29 -22.55 -0.71
N LYS A 145 8.53 -21.66 0.25
CA LYS A 145 9.49 -20.57 0.08
C LYS A 145 10.90 -21.13 0.23
N TRP A 146 11.79 -20.75 -0.66
CA TRP A 146 13.21 -21.00 -0.51
C TRP A 146 14.01 -19.71 -0.64
N ASN A 147 14.87 -19.47 0.35
CA ASN A 147 15.51 -18.18 0.60
C ASN A 147 14.44 -17.08 0.71
N ASP A 148 14.84 -15.81 0.60
CA ASP A 148 13.88 -14.72 0.71
C ASP A 148 13.07 -14.44 -0.56
N ASP A 149 13.32 -15.22 -1.62
CA ASP A 149 13.17 -14.76 -2.99
C ASP A 149 12.51 -15.78 -3.95
N HIS A 150 12.44 -17.06 -3.60
CA HIS A 150 11.97 -18.08 -4.54
C HIS A 150 10.82 -18.92 -4.00
N LEU A 151 9.89 -19.24 -4.91
CA LEU A 151 8.83 -20.22 -4.70
C LEU A 151 9.16 -21.50 -5.45
N ILE A 152 9.01 -22.64 -4.77
CA ILE A 152 9.30 -23.96 -5.34
C ILE A 152 8.10 -24.85 -5.15
N ALA A 153 7.60 -25.41 -6.25
CA ALA A 153 6.55 -26.40 -6.24
C ALA A 153 7.14 -27.80 -6.42
N TYR A 154 7.01 -28.66 -5.42
CA TYR A 154 7.26 -30.09 -5.58
C TYR A 154 5.95 -30.74 -5.99
N VAL A 155 5.93 -31.38 -7.16
CA VAL A 155 4.75 -31.97 -7.75
C VAL A 155 4.92 -33.48 -7.87
N GLN A 156 3.92 -34.23 -7.44
CA GLN A 156 3.90 -35.68 -7.56
C GLN A 156 3.22 -36.08 -8.87
N SER A 157 3.99 -36.55 -9.84
CA SER A 157 3.47 -37.03 -11.13
C SER A 157 4.38 -38.09 -11.73
N SER A 158 3.80 -38.92 -12.60
CA SER A 158 4.52 -39.94 -13.39
C SER A 158 4.96 -39.43 -14.76
N ASP A 159 4.21 -38.49 -15.34
CA ASP A 159 4.52 -37.82 -16.60
C ASP A 159 3.78 -36.48 -16.62
N VAL A 160 4.50 -35.37 -16.43
CA VAL A 160 3.89 -34.03 -16.48
C VAL A 160 4.85 -33.06 -17.13
N ASP A 161 4.31 -32.28 -18.06
CA ASP A 161 5.01 -31.18 -18.66
C ASP A 161 4.99 -29.97 -17.70
N VAL A 162 6.18 -29.58 -17.24
CA VAL A 162 6.37 -28.44 -16.34
C VAL A 162 5.89 -27.14 -16.99
N GLU A 163 6.01 -27.00 -18.31
CA GLU A 163 5.56 -25.79 -19.00
C GLU A 163 4.03 -25.68 -19.02
N GLN A 164 3.32 -26.81 -19.09
CA GLN A 164 1.87 -26.82 -18.95
C GLN A 164 1.43 -26.42 -17.54
N LEU A 165 2.13 -26.88 -16.50
CA LEU A 165 1.86 -26.46 -15.12
C LEU A 165 2.12 -24.96 -14.93
N ARG A 166 3.24 -24.46 -15.47
CA ARG A 166 3.59 -23.04 -15.40
C ARG A 166 2.57 -22.18 -16.13
N HIS A 167 2.16 -22.58 -17.34
CA HIS A 167 1.15 -21.88 -18.11
C HIS A 167 -0.21 -21.88 -17.39
N HIS A 168 -0.61 -23.00 -16.82
CA HIS A 168 -1.82 -23.08 -15.99
C HIS A 168 -1.76 -22.09 -14.82
N CYS A 169 -0.65 -22.04 -14.09
CA CYS A 169 -0.45 -21.04 -13.04
C CYS A 169 -0.52 -19.60 -13.58
N GLN A 170 0.09 -19.30 -14.74
CA GLN A 170 0.03 -17.96 -15.35
C GLN A 170 -1.38 -17.51 -15.70
N CYS A 171 -2.26 -18.44 -16.09
CA CYS A 171 -3.65 -18.13 -16.40
C CYS A 171 -4.51 -17.88 -15.14
N HIS A 172 -4.12 -18.45 -14.00
CA HIS A 172 -4.96 -18.49 -12.79
C HIS A 172 -4.41 -17.73 -11.59
N LEU A 173 -3.10 -17.42 -11.58
CA LEU A 173 -2.40 -16.77 -10.48
C LEU A 173 -1.63 -15.53 -10.97
N PRO A 174 -1.52 -14.47 -10.14
CA PRO A 174 -0.68 -13.33 -10.44
C PRO A 174 0.81 -13.69 -10.63
N PRO A 175 1.61 -12.87 -11.35
CA PRO A 175 3.00 -13.18 -11.68
C PRO A 175 3.94 -13.47 -10.50
N TYR A 176 3.66 -12.91 -9.32
CA TYR A 176 4.46 -13.09 -8.11
C TYR A 176 4.14 -14.37 -7.33
N MET A 177 3.00 -15.03 -7.62
CA MET A 177 2.61 -16.31 -7.02
C MET A 177 3.06 -17.52 -7.82
N ILE A 178 3.63 -17.31 -9.02
CA ILE A 178 4.05 -18.41 -9.89
C ILE A 178 5.37 -18.99 -9.35
N PRO A 179 5.43 -20.32 -9.08
CA PRO A 179 6.67 -20.96 -8.68
C PRO A 179 7.81 -20.73 -9.68
N SER A 180 8.97 -20.35 -9.16
CA SER A 180 10.18 -20.20 -9.96
C SER A 180 10.66 -21.56 -10.47
N ILE A 181 10.54 -22.59 -9.63
CA ILE A 181 10.98 -23.97 -9.91
C ILE A 181 9.84 -24.96 -9.67
N PHE A 182 9.72 -25.94 -10.57
CA PHE A 182 8.88 -27.13 -10.39
C PHE A 182 9.78 -28.37 -10.29
N VAL A 183 9.64 -29.12 -9.20
CA VAL A 183 10.39 -30.36 -8.96
C VAL A 183 9.42 -31.53 -9.06
N VAL A 184 9.54 -32.32 -10.12
CA VAL A 184 8.69 -33.51 -10.33
C VAL A 184 9.27 -34.69 -9.53
N LEU A 185 8.45 -35.29 -8.68
CA LEU A 185 8.79 -36.45 -7.88
C LEU A 185 7.81 -37.59 -8.19
N GLU A 186 8.30 -38.83 -8.20
CA GLU A 186 7.43 -40.01 -8.28
C GLU A 186 6.52 -40.11 -7.04
N LYS A 187 7.03 -39.71 -5.88
CA LYS A 187 6.28 -39.72 -4.61
C LYS A 187 6.78 -38.64 -3.65
N LEU A 188 5.86 -37.92 -3.01
CA LEU A 188 6.19 -36.99 -1.93
C LEU A 188 6.58 -37.76 -0.66
N PRO A 189 7.65 -37.36 0.04
CA PRO A 189 8.02 -37.97 1.31
C PRO A 189 6.95 -37.67 2.36
N LEU A 190 6.48 -38.70 3.07
CA LEU A 190 5.49 -38.58 4.13
C LEU A 190 6.13 -38.91 5.48
N ASN A 191 5.70 -38.22 6.54
CA ASN A 191 6.05 -38.54 7.91
C ASN A 191 5.18 -39.69 8.45
N ALA A 192 5.46 -40.14 9.68
CA ALA A 192 4.72 -41.23 10.34
C ALA A 192 3.20 -40.98 10.48
N ASN A 193 2.75 -39.72 10.37
CA ASN A 193 1.35 -39.32 10.47
C ASN A 193 0.69 -39.15 9.08
N GLY A 194 1.35 -39.55 8.00
CA GLY A 194 0.83 -39.44 6.63
C GLY A 194 0.82 -38.02 6.06
N LYS A 195 1.45 -37.04 6.72
CA LYS A 195 1.63 -35.67 6.21
C LYS A 195 2.96 -35.55 5.47
N VAL A 196 3.07 -34.65 4.50
CA VAL A 196 4.32 -34.41 3.75
C VAL A 196 5.44 -33.98 4.70
N ASP A 197 6.57 -34.69 4.68
CA ASP A 197 7.76 -34.35 5.44
C ASP A 197 8.65 -33.39 4.65
N ARG A 198 8.47 -32.09 4.92
CA ARG A 198 9.19 -31.02 4.22
C ARG A 198 10.71 -31.06 4.43
N LYS A 199 11.21 -31.69 5.50
CA LYS A 199 12.65 -31.81 5.75
C LYS A 199 13.33 -32.85 4.85
N LEU A 200 12.55 -33.78 4.33
CA LEU A 200 13.00 -34.84 3.44
C LEU A 200 12.82 -34.48 1.95
N LEU A 201 12.31 -33.28 1.64
CA LEU A 201 12.23 -32.80 0.27
C LEU A 201 13.64 -32.59 -0.30
N PRO A 202 13.88 -32.97 -1.57
CA PRO A 202 15.18 -32.79 -2.21
C PRO A 202 15.63 -31.32 -2.16
N PRO A 203 16.87 -31.03 -1.76
CA PRO A 203 17.34 -29.65 -1.68
C PRO A 203 17.37 -29.03 -3.08
N PRO A 204 16.79 -27.83 -3.27
CA PRO A 204 16.60 -27.33 -4.62
C PRO A 204 17.87 -26.72 -5.25
N SER A 205 19.02 -26.78 -4.57
CA SER A 205 20.33 -26.25 -5.01
C SER A 205 20.91 -26.94 -6.21
N SER A 206 20.59 -28.23 -6.36
CA SER A 206 20.90 -29.03 -7.53
C SER A 206 20.20 -28.52 -8.80
N TYR A 207 19.01 -27.91 -8.67
CA TYR A 207 18.25 -27.36 -9.79
C TYR A 207 18.66 -25.93 -10.17
N PHE A 208 19.32 -25.21 -9.26
CA PHE A 208 19.97 -23.93 -9.60
C PHE A 208 21.32 -24.10 -10.32
N SER A 209 22.01 -25.24 -10.14
CA SER A 209 23.38 -25.45 -10.62
C SER A 209 23.50 -26.26 -11.92
N ASN A 210 22.42 -26.87 -12.42
CA ASN A 210 22.40 -27.60 -13.69
C ASN A 210 21.93 -26.72 -14.88
N PRO A 211 22.79 -26.42 -15.87
CA PRO A 211 22.40 -25.66 -17.08
C PRO A 211 21.47 -26.44 -18.02
N SER A 212 21.45 -27.77 -17.92
CA SER A 212 20.73 -28.67 -18.84
C SER A 212 19.24 -28.84 -18.53
N GLN A 213 18.76 -28.45 -17.35
CA GLN A 213 17.32 -28.40 -17.01
C GLN A 213 16.74 -26.97 -17.06
N ARG A 214 17.56 -25.96 -17.38
CA ARG A 214 17.10 -24.58 -17.67
C ARG A 214 16.54 -24.41 -19.09
N ASN A 215 16.57 -25.45 -19.93
CA ASN A 215 16.31 -25.36 -21.38
C ASN A 215 14.94 -25.86 -21.83
N HIS A 216 13.87 -25.55 -21.09
CA HIS A 216 12.52 -25.58 -21.67
C HIS A 216 11.70 -24.32 -21.35
N THR A 217 12.35 -23.21 -20.95
CA THR A 217 11.76 -21.90 -21.26
C THR A 217 11.65 -21.80 -22.78
N ASN A 218 10.51 -21.34 -23.27
CA ASN A 218 10.24 -21.06 -24.69
C ASN A 218 11.50 -20.72 -25.50
N ASN A 219 11.53 -21.21 -26.74
CA ASN A 219 12.32 -20.66 -27.85
C ASN A 219 11.94 -19.19 -28.15
N LEU A 220 11.93 -18.32 -27.15
CA LEU A 220 12.36 -16.95 -27.29
C LEU A 220 13.84 -17.02 -26.91
N GLN A 221 14.71 -17.07 -27.91
CA GLN A 221 16.14 -16.88 -27.67
C GLN A 221 16.28 -15.68 -26.74
N ILE A 222 16.83 -15.87 -25.53
CA ILE A 222 17.13 -14.74 -24.64
C ILE A 222 18.08 -13.85 -25.44
N GLN A 223 17.54 -12.76 -25.97
CA GLN A 223 18.32 -11.83 -26.75
C GLN A 223 19.14 -11.05 -25.75
N LYS A 224 20.46 -11.27 -25.82
CA LYS A 224 21.40 -10.53 -25.01
C LYS A 224 21.47 -9.10 -25.52
N PRO A 225 21.66 -8.12 -24.64
CA PRO A 225 22.00 -6.76 -25.05
C PRO A 225 23.13 -6.75 -26.08
N HIS A 226 22.94 -6.03 -27.17
CA HIS A 226 23.90 -5.98 -28.29
C HIS A 226 24.78 -4.73 -28.25
N ASP A 227 24.36 -3.70 -27.53
CA ASP A 227 25.03 -2.40 -27.46
C ASP A 227 25.06 -1.85 -26.02
N GLU A 228 25.93 -0.85 -25.78
CA GLU A 228 26.17 -0.28 -24.45
C GLU A 228 24.89 0.28 -23.80
N ILE A 229 24.01 0.90 -24.59
CA ILE A 229 22.73 1.44 -24.09
C ILE A 229 21.82 0.30 -23.62
N GLN A 230 21.67 -0.76 -24.41
CA GLN A 230 20.92 -1.95 -24.03
C GLN A 230 21.51 -2.64 -22.81
N ILE A 231 22.84 -2.68 -22.66
CA ILE A 231 23.50 -3.27 -21.48
C ILE A 231 23.16 -2.48 -20.23
N THR A 232 23.24 -1.16 -20.29
CA THR A 232 22.92 -0.28 -19.18
C THR A 232 21.44 -0.35 -18.81
N LEU A 233 20.54 -0.32 -19.80
CA LEU A 233 19.10 -0.50 -19.59
C LEU A 233 18.75 -1.86 -18.99
N HIS A 234 19.37 -2.92 -19.50
CA HIS A 234 19.20 -4.26 -18.96
C HIS A 234 19.68 -4.33 -17.51
N THR A 235 20.79 -3.68 -17.16
CA THR A 235 21.26 -3.57 -15.77
C THR A 235 20.26 -2.85 -14.89
N LEU A 236 19.75 -1.68 -15.30
CA LEU A 236 18.73 -0.94 -14.54
C LEU A 236 17.45 -1.77 -14.32
N TRP A 237 17.02 -2.52 -15.33
CA TRP A 237 15.86 -3.41 -15.20
C TRP A 237 16.16 -4.57 -14.27
N CYS A 238 17.36 -5.13 -14.33
CA CYS A 238 17.79 -6.15 -13.38
C CYS A 238 17.87 -5.58 -11.95
N ASP A 239 18.31 -4.36 -11.74
CA ASP A 239 18.36 -3.76 -10.39
C ASP A 239 16.96 -3.53 -9.82
N MET A 240 15.99 -3.18 -10.67
CA MET A 240 14.59 -3.03 -10.28
C MET A 240 13.84 -4.37 -10.17
N PHE A 241 14.26 -5.38 -10.94
CA PHE A 241 13.71 -6.73 -10.93
C PHE A 241 14.83 -7.78 -10.71
N PRO A 242 15.49 -7.80 -9.54
CA PRO A 242 16.75 -8.54 -9.28
C PRO A 242 16.65 -10.05 -9.39
N GLN A 243 15.47 -10.59 -9.67
CA GLN A 243 15.17 -12.02 -9.69
C GLN A 243 14.51 -12.50 -10.99
N LYS A 244 14.44 -11.63 -12.02
CA LYS A 244 13.91 -11.98 -13.34
C LYS A 244 15.06 -12.07 -14.34
N GLN A 245 15.05 -13.12 -15.18
CA GLN A 245 15.87 -13.12 -16.40
C GLN A 245 15.15 -12.29 -17.45
N ILE A 246 15.72 -11.13 -17.77
CA ILE A 246 15.09 -10.13 -18.64
C ILE A 246 15.75 -10.22 -20.02
N SER A 247 15.01 -10.66 -21.02
CA SER A 247 15.44 -10.54 -22.42
C SER A 247 15.17 -9.11 -22.91
N ILE A 248 15.93 -8.59 -23.88
CA ILE A 248 15.77 -7.21 -24.35
C ILE A 248 14.40 -6.93 -25.04
N ASP A 249 13.71 -7.97 -25.48
CA ASP A 249 12.35 -7.93 -26.04
C ASP A 249 11.24 -8.15 -24.99
N THR A 250 11.60 -8.31 -23.71
CA THR A 250 10.65 -8.51 -22.61
C THR A 250 9.79 -7.28 -22.44
N ASN A 251 8.47 -7.48 -22.42
CA ASN A 251 7.52 -6.43 -22.07
C ASN A 251 7.50 -6.22 -20.55
N ILE A 252 7.80 -5.01 -20.08
CA ILE A 252 7.92 -4.72 -18.64
C ILE A 252 6.66 -5.03 -17.83
N PHE A 253 5.47 -4.87 -18.42
CA PHE A 253 4.19 -5.12 -17.73
C PHE A 253 3.97 -6.62 -17.50
N THR A 254 4.61 -7.48 -18.31
CA THR A 254 4.53 -8.94 -18.13
C THR A 254 5.39 -9.45 -16.98
N ILE A 255 6.38 -8.65 -16.53
CA ILE A 255 7.27 -8.98 -15.40
C ILE A 255 6.89 -8.26 -14.11
N GLY A 256 5.73 -7.60 -14.06
CA GLY A 256 5.22 -6.91 -12.87
C GLY A 256 5.51 -5.41 -12.84
N GLY A 257 5.99 -4.82 -13.95
CA GLY A 257 6.06 -3.37 -14.11
C GLY A 257 4.68 -2.73 -14.06
N HIS A 258 4.61 -1.53 -13.49
CA HIS A 258 3.42 -0.68 -13.49
C HIS A 258 3.82 0.78 -13.71
N SER A 259 2.85 1.68 -13.79
CA SER A 259 3.06 3.08 -14.19
C SER A 259 4.16 3.77 -13.37
N LEU A 260 4.11 3.64 -12.04
CA LEU A 260 5.11 4.21 -11.14
C LEU A 260 6.53 3.64 -11.36
N LEU A 261 6.69 2.33 -11.60
CA LEU A 261 7.99 1.73 -11.92
C LEU A 261 8.52 2.23 -13.27
N LEU A 262 7.62 2.46 -14.24
CA LEU A 262 7.98 3.01 -15.54
C LEU A 262 8.40 4.48 -15.44
N THR A 263 7.75 5.26 -14.58
CA THR A 263 8.16 6.62 -14.22
C THR A 263 9.52 6.62 -13.53
N GLN A 264 9.77 5.71 -12.58
CA GLN A 264 11.08 5.56 -11.94
C GLN A 264 12.17 5.18 -12.95
N LEU A 265 11.91 4.22 -13.84
CA LEU A 265 12.83 3.87 -14.92
C LEU A 265 13.08 5.04 -15.86
N PHE A 266 12.03 5.76 -16.22
CA PHE A 266 12.13 6.95 -17.06
C PHE A 266 13.09 7.98 -16.43
N HIS A 267 12.99 8.22 -15.13
CA HIS A 267 13.93 9.09 -14.41
C HIS A 267 15.33 8.50 -14.33
N GLN A 268 15.47 7.22 -14.02
CA GLN A 268 16.77 6.56 -14.04
C GLN A 268 17.44 6.63 -15.41
N TYR A 269 16.68 6.53 -16.50
CA TYR A 269 17.22 6.71 -17.85
C TYR A 269 17.70 8.14 -18.08
N GLN A 270 16.91 9.13 -17.66
CA GLN A 270 17.30 10.53 -17.75
C GLN A 270 18.59 10.81 -16.98
N THR A 271 18.71 10.31 -15.75
CA THR A 271 19.92 10.46 -14.95
C THR A 271 21.10 9.69 -15.55
N THR A 272 20.90 8.44 -15.96
CA THR A 272 21.99 7.55 -16.42
C THR A 272 22.54 7.96 -17.78
N PHE A 273 21.68 8.47 -18.65
CA PHE A 273 22.07 8.87 -20.01
C PHE A 273 22.13 10.39 -20.20
N HIS A 274 21.99 11.17 -19.11
CA HIS A 274 21.99 12.64 -19.10
C HIS A 274 20.99 13.24 -20.10
N LEU A 275 19.75 12.74 -20.09
CA LEU A 275 18.68 13.19 -20.99
C LEU A 275 17.77 14.21 -20.31
N GLU A 276 17.40 15.28 -21.01
CA GLU A 276 16.38 16.23 -20.56
C GLU A 276 14.96 15.64 -20.65
N SER A 277 14.03 16.26 -19.93
CA SER A 277 12.61 15.87 -19.87
C SER A 277 11.87 15.92 -21.22
N LYS A 278 12.45 16.56 -22.24
CA LYS A 278 11.80 16.82 -23.54
C LYS A 278 12.24 15.85 -24.64
N SER A 279 13.37 15.17 -24.48
CA SER A 279 13.91 14.30 -25.53
C SER A 279 13.40 12.88 -25.47
N LEU A 280 13.02 12.43 -24.27
CA LEU A 280 12.44 11.12 -24.02
C LEU A 280 10.97 11.30 -23.63
N SER A 281 10.06 10.76 -24.44
CA SER A 281 8.64 10.75 -24.14
C SER A 281 8.30 9.55 -23.25
N ILE A 282 7.75 9.82 -22.06
CA ILE A 282 7.25 8.74 -21.20
C ILE A 282 6.13 7.95 -21.91
N SER A 283 5.32 8.62 -22.73
CA SER A 283 4.27 7.97 -23.53
C SER A 283 4.85 6.92 -24.48
N ASP A 284 6.02 7.20 -25.06
CA ASP A 284 6.68 6.28 -25.99
C ASP A 284 7.21 5.05 -25.24
N LEU A 285 7.69 5.21 -24.01
CA LEU A 285 8.09 4.08 -23.15
C LEU A 285 6.91 3.20 -22.74
N PHE A 286 5.73 3.80 -22.51
CA PHE A 286 4.49 3.06 -22.25
C PHE A 286 4.00 2.32 -23.49
N GLN A 287 4.03 2.97 -24.65
CA GLN A 287 3.55 2.41 -25.91
C GLN A 287 4.44 1.26 -26.41
N TYR A 288 5.75 1.38 -26.19
CA TYR A 288 6.73 0.38 -26.60
C TYR A 288 7.57 -0.11 -25.40
N PRO A 289 7.00 -0.98 -24.55
CA PRO A 289 7.52 -1.28 -23.21
C PRO A 289 8.60 -2.36 -23.18
N THR A 290 9.59 -2.29 -24.08
CA THR A 290 10.73 -3.24 -24.11
C THR A 290 12.07 -2.51 -24.17
N ILE A 291 13.14 -3.15 -23.69
CA ILE A 291 14.50 -2.58 -23.69
C ILE A 291 14.94 -2.22 -25.12
N ILE A 292 14.57 -3.01 -26.14
CA ILE A 292 14.87 -2.71 -27.55
C ILE A 292 14.35 -1.32 -27.95
N HIS A 293 13.07 -1.05 -27.66
CA HIS A 293 12.44 0.22 -28.04
C HIS A 293 12.93 1.36 -27.16
N HIS A 294 13.07 1.13 -25.86
CA HIS A 294 13.62 2.12 -24.93
C HIS A 294 15.03 2.56 -25.36
N ALA A 295 15.89 1.61 -25.76
CA ALA A 295 17.22 1.92 -26.30
C ALA A 295 17.17 2.75 -27.59
N GLN A 296 16.15 2.56 -28.44
CA GLN A 296 15.97 3.37 -29.65
C GLN A 296 15.59 4.81 -29.32
N PHE A 297 14.65 5.01 -28.38
CA PHE A 297 14.27 6.35 -27.97
C PHE A 297 15.41 7.08 -27.27
N ILE A 298 16.17 6.39 -26.42
CA ILE A 298 17.36 6.97 -25.78
C ILE A 298 18.40 7.36 -26.82
N ARG A 299 18.65 6.54 -27.85
CA ARG A 299 19.54 6.93 -28.96
C ARG A 299 19.06 8.19 -29.69
N GLN A 300 17.76 8.30 -29.93
CA GLN A 300 17.19 9.47 -30.59
C GLN A 300 17.35 10.70 -29.70
N ALA A 301 17.07 10.57 -28.40
CA ALA A 301 17.25 11.60 -27.39
C ALA A 301 18.71 12.08 -27.28
N MET A 302 19.67 11.15 -27.12
CA MET A 302 21.11 11.46 -27.05
C MET A 302 21.65 12.15 -28.31
N ASN A 303 21.08 11.86 -29.49
CA ASN A 303 21.46 12.52 -30.73
C ASN A 303 20.90 13.94 -30.84
N LEU A 304 19.80 14.24 -30.14
CA LEU A 304 19.17 15.56 -30.09
C LEU A 304 19.81 16.47 -29.03
N GLU A 305 20.35 15.92 -27.95
CA GLU A 305 20.74 16.64 -26.72
C GLU A 305 22.24 16.88 -26.54
N LYS A 306 22.97 17.19 -27.62
CA LYS A 306 24.41 17.50 -27.47
C LYS A 306 24.74 18.79 -26.69
N HIS A 307 23.77 19.44 -26.03
CA HIS A 307 23.99 20.66 -25.25
C HIS A 307 22.99 20.81 -24.08
N PHE A 308 23.55 21.00 -22.87
CA PHE A 308 23.00 21.49 -21.60
C PHE A 308 22.65 20.46 -20.50
N GLU A 309 23.33 20.58 -19.34
CA GLU A 309 22.98 19.95 -18.05
C GLU A 309 22.40 21.04 -17.14
N ASP A 310 21.13 20.93 -16.73
CA ASP A 310 20.50 21.81 -15.72
C ASP A 310 20.18 21.00 -14.44
N TYR A 311 21.20 20.82 -13.59
CA TYR A 311 21.03 20.34 -12.21
C TYR A 311 20.35 21.42 -11.36
N TRP A 312 19.44 21.01 -10.47
CA TRP A 312 18.85 21.92 -9.49
C TRP A 312 19.67 21.95 -8.21
N SER A 313 20.10 23.13 -7.81
CA SER A 313 20.75 23.36 -6.51
C SER A 313 19.77 24.02 -5.53
N PRO A 314 19.93 23.79 -4.22
CA PRO A 314 19.23 24.58 -3.19
C PRO A 314 19.52 26.07 -3.38
N LEU A 315 18.51 26.92 -3.22
CA LEU A 315 18.63 28.38 -3.36
C LEU A 315 18.66 29.09 -2.00
N HIS A 316 18.45 28.35 -0.90
CA HIS A 316 18.40 28.84 0.49
C HIS A 316 17.49 30.07 0.66
N LEU A 317 16.33 30.03 0.00
CA LEU A 317 15.35 31.10 0.03
C LEU A 317 14.50 31.05 1.31
N ILE A 318 14.16 32.23 1.82
CA ILE A 318 13.14 32.40 2.87
C ILE A 318 11.79 32.85 2.29
N GLN A 319 11.79 33.35 1.05
CA GLN A 319 10.61 33.84 0.36
C GLN A 319 10.73 33.60 -1.14
N ALA A 320 9.63 33.18 -1.77
CA ALA A 320 9.53 32.99 -3.21
C ALA A 320 8.06 33.12 -3.66
N PRO A 321 7.77 33.21 -4.97
CA PRO A 321 6.43 32.93 -5.49
C PRO A 321 5.94 31.55 -5.06
N THR A 322 4.62 31.38 -4.93
CA THR A 322 4.04 30.04 -4.75
C THR A 322 4.20 29.19 -6.01
N SER A 323 4.15 27.86 -5.85
CA SER A 323 3.90 26.96 -6.98
C SER A 323 2.47 27.16 -7.51
N PHE A 324 2.21 26.73 -8.75
CA PHE A 324 0.86 26.83 -9.31
C PHE A 324 -0.19 26.04 -8.50
N SER A 325 0.19 24.88 -7.95
CA SER A 325 -0.70 24.09 -7.08
C SER A 325 -0.97 24.78 -5.74
N GLN A 326 0.04 25.40 -5.13
CA GLN A 326 -0.14 26.18 -3.89
C GLN A 326 -1.02 27.40 -4.13
N GLU A 327 -0.83 28.10 -5.25
CA GLU A 327 -1.62 29.26 -5.64
C GLU A 327 -3.11 28.91 -5.70
N ARG A 328 -3.46 27.82 -6.39
CA ARG A 328 -4.84 27.31 -6.49
C ARG A 328 -5.46 27.04 -5.12
N ILE A 329 -4.77 26.28 -4.26
CA ILE A 329 -5.27 25.91 -2.93
C ILE A 329 -5.44 27.16 -2.05
N PHE A 330 -4.49 28.09 -2.10
CA PHE A 330 -4.58 29.33 -1.33
C PHE A 330 -5.77 30.17 -1.78
N LEU A 331 -5.98 30.35 -3.09
CA LEU A 331 -7.15 31.06 -3.61
C LEU A 331 -8.46 30.40 -3.18
N ASP A 332 -8.53 29.07 -3.21
CA ASP A 332 -9.74 28.36 -2.82
C ASP A 332 -10.05 28.50 -1.31
N GLU A 333 -9.01 28.45 -0.47
CA GLU A 333 -9.12 28.74 0.96
C GLU A 333 -9.57 30.18 1.23
N GLN A 334 -9.06 31.17 0.48
CA GLN A 334 -9.50 32.56 0.63
C GLN A 334 -10.98 32.75 0.22
N ILE A 335 -11.46 32.04 -0.80
CA ILE A 335 -12.88 32.01 -1.16
C ILE A 335 -13.70 31.37 -0.03
N ARG A 336 -13.23 30.26 0.55
CA ARG A 336 -13.88 29.61 1.70
C ARG A 336 -14.00 30.55 2.91
N PHE A 337 -12.91 31.24 3.28
CA PHE A 337 -12.92 32.20 4.38
C PHE A 337 -13.85 33.38 4.12
N SER A 338 -13.83 33.95 2.90
CA SER A 338 -14.71 35.07 2.54
C SER A 338 -16.20 34.71 2.52
N SER A 339 -16.53 33.47 2.12
CA SER A 339 -17.89 32.94 2.11
C SER A 339 -18.37 32.46 3.48
N LYS A 340 -17.51 32.48 4.52
CA LYS A 340 -17.79 31.95 5.87
C LYS A 340 -18.26 30.49 5.86
N SER A 341 -17.74 29.71 4.91
CA SER A 341 -18.02 28.29 4.85
C SER A 341 -17.25 27.56 5.95
N ASN A 342 -17.97 26.72 6.71
CA ASN A 342 -17.39 25.88 7.76
C ASN A 342 -16.87 24.53 7.23
N ASN A 343 -16.90 24.31 5.91
CA ASN A 343 -16.46 23.03 5.34
C ASN A 343 -14.94 22.95 5.27
N VAL A 344 -14.36 21.91 5.86
CA VAL A 344 -12.92 21.64 5.75
C VAL A 344 -12.69 20.76 4.52
N ILE A 345 -12.04 21.30 3.49
CA ILE A 345 -11.95 20.65 2.17
C ILE A 345 -10.55 20.06 1.92
N TYR A 346 -9.51 20.70 2.46
CA TYR A 346 -8.10 20.34 2.24
C TYR A 346 -7.42 19.81 3.51
N ALA A 347 -8.16 19.23 4.46
CA ALA A 347 -7.54 18.56 5.60
C ALA A 347 -7.24 17.08 5.30
N ILE A 348 -6.07 16.63 5.72
CA ILE A 348 -5.57 15.25 5.62
C ILE A 348 -5.42 14.71 7.04
N PRO A 349 -6.47 14.09 7.61
CA PRO A 349 -6.40 13.50 8.94
C PRO A 349 -5.77 12.10 8.89
N LEU A 350 -4.73 11.88 9.69
CA LEU A 350 -4.05 10.60 9.90
C LEU A 350 -4.25 10.17 11.35
N LEU A 351 -5.13 9.18 11.56
CA LEU A 351 -5.45 8.65 12.88
C LEU A 351 -4.70 7.33 13.13
N PHE A 352 -3.95 7.27 14.23
CA PHE A 352 -3.22 6.10 14.68
C PHE A 352 -3.71 5.70 16.07
N ARG A 353 -4.01 4.41 16.25
CA ARG A 353 -4.22 3.82 17.57
C ARG A 353 -2.91 3.20 18.05
N VAL A 354 -2.54 3.45 19.30
CA VAL A 354 -1.36 2.83 19.91
C VAL A 354 -1.63 1.34 20.10
N SER A 355 -0.75 0.47 19.60
CA SER A 355 -0.97 -0.99 19.59
C SER A 355 -0.30 -1.74 20.76
N SER A 356 0.59 -1.10 21.52
CA SER A 356 1.50 -1.79 22.44
C SER A 356 0.96 -1.98 23.86
N VAL A 357 1.20 -3.18 24.41
CA VAL A 357 1.00 -3.54 25.84
C VAL A 357 2.18 -3.10 26.72
N LYS A 358 3.33 -2.77 26.11
CA LYS A 358 4.48 -2.15 26.79
C LYS A 358 4.37 -0.65 26.61
N ASN A 359 4.20 0.10 27.71
CA ASN A 359 4.11 1.56 27.75
C ASN A 359 5.42 2.22 27.29
N ASP A 360 5.81 2.05 26.03
CA ASP A 360 7.11 2.46 25.48
C ASP A 360 7.00 3.72 24.58
N VAL A 361 5.80 4.26 24.39
CA VAL A 361 5.58 5.44 23.54
C VAL A 361 5.54 6.71 24.40
N SER A 362 6.57 7.55 24.27
CA SER A 362 6.73 8.81 25.02
C SER A 362 6.16 10.00 24.26
N ILE A 363 5.30 10.77 24.91
CA ILE A 363 4.71 12.02 24.40
C ILE A 363 5.80 13.05 24.13
N THR A 364 6.77 13.17 25.03
CA THR A 364 7.91 14.10 24.89
C THR A 364 8.74 13.75 23.66
N ARG A 365 9.04 12.46 23.44
CA ARG A 365 9.73 12.01 22.22
C ARG A 365 8.91 12.22 20.97
N LEU A 366 7.59 12.02 21.01
CA LEU A 366 6.68 12.32 19.88
C LEU A 366 6.70 13.82 19.56
N HIS A 367 6.70 14.69 20.57
CA HIS A 367 6.78 16.13 20.39
C HIS A 367 8.12 16.54 19.76
N HIS A 368 9.25 16.02 20.26
CA HIS A 368 10.57 16.31 19.68
C HIS A 368 10.70 15.79 18.24
N ALA A 369 10.17 14.59 17.95
CA ALA A 369 10.15 14.05 16.60
C ALA A 369 9.32 14.93 15.65
N LEU A 370 8.19 15.46 16.11
CA LEU A 370 7.37 16.39 15.33
C LEU A 370 8.13 17.69 15.04
N GLN A 371 8.79 18.26 16.05
CA GLN A 371 9.60 19.47 15.89
C GLN A 371 10.72 19.27 14.87
N PHE A 372 11.44 18.15 14.95
CA PHE A 372 12.50 17.80 14.00
C PHE A 372 11.98 17.72 12.56
N VAL A 373 10.82 17.08 12.35
CA VAL A 373 10.23 16.96 11.01
C VAL A 373 9.75 18.31 10.46
N ILE A 374 9.19 19.18 11.31
CA ILE A 374 8.81 20.55 10.92
C ILE A 374 10.02 21.40 10.56
N GLU A 375 11.14 21.21 11.24
CA GLU A 375 12.39 21.88 10.93
C GLU A 375 12.96 21.42 9.58
N LYS A 376 13.02 20.10 9.39
CA LYS A 376 13.49 19.42 8.17
C LYS A 376 12.70 19.81 6.92
N HIS A 377 11.37 19.87 7.03
CA HIS A 377 10.47 20.12 5.90
C HIS A 377 9.88 21.52 5.98
N SER A 378 10.56 22.49 5.34
CA SER A 378 10.18 23.91 5.32
C SER A 378 8.71 24.18 4.98
N ILE A 379 8.12 23.36 4.10
CA ILE A 379 6.72 23.47 3.68
C ILE A 379 5.72 23.40 4.84
N LEU A 380 6.04 22.67 5.92
CA LEU A 380 5.19 22.55 7.11
C LEU A 380 5.08 23.87 7.90
N ARG A 381 6.06 24.75 7.76
CA ARG A 381 6.19 26.04 8.44
C ARG A 381 6.15 27.22 7.47
N THR A 382 5.56 27.01 6.29
CA THR A 382 5.43 28.04 5.26
C THR A 382 4.10 28.76 5.39
N ALA A 383 4.15 30.09 5.42
CA ALA A 383 3.00 30.98 5.37
C ALA A 383 2.79 31.52 3.95
N LEU A 384 1.53 31.73 3.56
CA LEU A 384 1.14 32.21 2.23
C LEU A 384 0.50 33.60 2.33
N HIS A 385 0.94 34.51 1.48
CA HIS A 385 0.48 35.91 1.48
C HIS A 385 0.35 36.44 0.06
N ILE A 386 -0.47 37.49 -0.09
CA ILE A 386 -0.51 38.30 -1.32
C ILE A 386 0.41 39.49 -1.10
N ASP A 387 1.38 39.68 -2.00
CA ASP A 387 2.27 40.83 -1.96
C ASP A 387 1.57 42.12 -2.46
N THR A 388 2.29 43.24 -2.46
CA THR A 388 1.75 44.53 -2.92
C THR A 388 1.41 44.57 -4.41
N ASN A 389 1.94 43.63 -5.20
CA ASN A 389 1.72 43.53 -6.64
C ASN A 389 0.59 42.54 -7.00
N GLY A 390 -0.03 41.91 -6.00
CA GLY A 390 -1.06 40.90 -6.20
C GLY A 390 -0.52 39.49 -6.46
N ILE A 391 0.78 39.26 -6.28
CA ILE A 391 1.42 37.95 -6.45
C ILE A 391 1.31 37.18 -5.14
N ILE A 392 0.90 35.90 -5.22
CA ILE A 392 0.85 35.02 -4.07
C ILE A 392 2.26 34.47 -3.80
N ILE A 393 2.82 34.87 -2.67
CA ILE A 393 4.15 34.50 -2.22
C ILE A 393 4.08 33.51 -1.05
N GLN A 394 5.07 32.64 -0.98
CA GLN A 394 5.33 31.78 0.17
C GLN A 394 6.49 32.36 0.99
N HIS A 395 6.35 32.30 2.32
CA HIS A 395 7.34 32.76 3.27
C HIS A 395 7.61 31.68 4.32
N CYS A 396 8.84 31.19 4.36
CA CYS A 396 9.27 30.12 5.24
C CYS A 396 9.62 30.69 6.62
N LEU A 397 8.89 30.30 7.67
CA LEU A 397 9.10 30.84 9.02
C LEU A 397 10.29 30.17 9.71
N ASN A 398 11.14 30.95 10.38
CA ASN A 398 12.24 30.42 11.18
C ASN A 398 11.74 29.72 12.44
N VAL A 399 12.30 28.54 12.72
CA VAL A 399 12.06 27.76 13.94
C VAL A 399 12.94 28.36 15.04
N ASN A 400 12.39 29.21 15.91
CA ASN A 400 13.17 29.72 17.05
C ASN A 400 12.89 28.83 18.28
N ILE A 401 13.65 27.75 18.40
CA ILE A 401 13.47 26.69 19.43
C ILE A 401 13.58 27.23 20.87
N ASN A 402 14.27 28.37 21.07
CA ASN A 402 14.55 28.93 22.40
C ASN A 402 13.49 29.90 22.94
N ASN A 403 12.50 30.30 22.13
CA ASN A 403 11.34 31.04 22.62
C ASN A 403 10.11 30.13 22.48
N ASP A 404 9.43 29.85 23.58
CA ASP A 404 8.08 29.24 23.65
C ASP A 404 6.99 30.04 22.88
N ASP A 405 7.38 31.05 22.09
CA ASP A 405 6.54 32.00 21.37
C ASP A 405 6.23 31.58 19.92
N ILE A 406 6.34 30.30 19.62
CA ILE A 406 5.38 29.62 18.72
C ILE A 406 4.60 28.67 19.63
N LYS A 407 3.55 29.14 20.31
CA LYS A 407 2.83 28.33 21.30
C LYS A 407 2.30 27.02 20.68
N SER A 408 3.06 25.95 20.92
CA SER A 408 2.94 24.54 20.52
C SER A 408 2.76 24.31 19.01
N TYR A 409 3.71 23.66 18.34
CA TYR A 409 3.71 23.26 16.91
C TYR A 409 2.52 22.37 16.52
N GLY A 410 1.32 22.93 16.60
CA GLY A 410 0.04 22.22 16.53
C GLY A 410 -0.08 21.02 17.49
N PHE A 411 0.80 20.87 18.48
CA PHE A 411 0.84 19.71 19.38
C PHE A 411 -0.04 19.94 20.61
N SER A 412 -0.95 19.02 20.89
CA SER A 412 -1.81 19.08 22.07
C SER A 412 -2.10 17.70 22.64
N VAL A 413 -2.28 17.64 23.95
CA VAL A 413 -2.74 16.45 24.65
C VAL A 413 -4.15 16.73 25.17
N ILE A 414 -5.11 15.93 24.72
CA ILE A 414 -6.52 16.04 25.06
C ILE A 414 -6.88 14.82 25.92
N ASN A 415 -7.10 15.09 27.21
CA ASN A 415 -7.57 14.08 28.14
C ASN A 415 -9.10 13.97 28.04
N LEU A 416 -9.62 12.84 27.58
CA LEU A 416 -11.07 12.63 27.47
C LEU A 416 -11.74 12.36 28.84
N HIS A 417 -10.95 12.34 29.92
CA HIS A 417 -11.39 12.05 31.29
C HIS A 417 -12.29 13.14 31.91
N ASP A 418 -12.14 14.40 31.50
CA ASP A 418 -12.74 15.55 32.21
C ASP A 418 -14.24 15.77 31.88
N GLU A 419 -14.79 15.06 30.90
CA GLU A 419 -16.19 15.17 30.49
C GLU A 419 -16.86 13.79 30.39
N LYS A 420 -17.77 13.49 31.33
CA LYS A 420 -18.45 12.17 31.47
C LYS A 420 -19.21 11.67 30.22
N ASP A 421 -19.39 12.50 29.19
CA ASP A 421 -20.19 12.22 28.00
C ASP A 421 -19.43 12.38 26.66
N ARG A 422 -18.09 12.58 26.66
CA ARG A 422 -17.33 12.69 25.40
C ARG A 422 -17.04 11.32 24.79
N ASN A 423 -17.75 11.02 23.70
CA ASN A 423 -17.40 9.94 22.78
C ASN A 423 -16.13 10.33 21.99
N ILE A 424 -15.13 9.44 21.97
CA ILE A 424 -13.88 9.62 21.23
C ILE A 424 -14.12 9.91 19.74
N ASP A 425 -15.09 9.24 19.11
CA ASP A 425 -15.44 9.46 17.71
C ASP A 425 -15.94 10.88 17.48
N LYS A 426 -16.71 11.41 18.44
CA LYS A 426 -17.22 12.78 18.38
C LYS A 426 -16.08 13.78 18.51
N THR A 427 -15.15 13.58 19.44
CA THR A 427 -13.99 14.46 19.61
C THR A 427 -13.07 14.43 18.39
N ILE A 428 -12.79 13.25 17.83
CA ILE A 428 -12.03 13.11 16.58
C ILE A 428 -12.74 13.90 15.46
N THR A 429 -14.05 13.70 15.30
CA THR A 429 -14.84 14.39 14.28
C THR A 429 -14.84 15.91 14.45
N GLU A 430 -14.92 16.41 15.69
CA GLU A 430 -14.86 17.84 16.01
C GLU A 430 -13.49 18.44 15.68
N ILE A 431 -12.40 17.74 15.97
CA ILE A 431 -11.03 18.18 15.65
C ILE A 431 -10.82 18.21 14.14
N ILE A 432 -11.20 17.14 13.43
CA ILE A 432 -11.05 17.03 11.97
C ILE A 432 -11.85 18.13 11.26
N ASN A 433 -13.08 18.38 11.71
CA ASN A 433 -13.96 19.38 11.10
C ASN A 433 -13.73 20.81 11.62
N ASN A 434 -12.69 21.06 12.41
CA ASN A 434 -12.39 22.40 12.90
C ASN A 434 -11.83 23.28 11.77
N CYS A 435 -12.70 24.09 11.17
CA CYS A 435 -12.37 24.96 10.04
C CYS A 435 -11.43 26.12 10.37
N ASN A 436 -11.17 26.38 11.66
CA ASN A 436 -10.23 27.39 12.14
C ASN A 436 -8.84 26.80 12.45
N LEU A 437 -8.65 25.50 12.22
CA LEU A 437 -7.41 24.83 12.53
C LEU A 437 -6.27 25.33 11.63
N PHE A 438 -6.54 25.54 10.35
CA PHE A 438 -5.55 26.02 9.39
C PHE A 438 -5.82 27.46 8.99
N ASP A 439 -4.86 28.36 9.26
CA ASP A 439 -4.78 29.70 8.70
C ASP A 439 -3.48 29.78 7.89
N LEU A 440 -3.58 29.63 6.57
CA LEU A 440 -2.41 29.57 5.69
C LEU A 440 -1.56 30.85 5.73
N THR A 441 -2.11 31.96 6.23
CA THR A 441 -1.37 33.22 6.39
C THR A 441 -0.49 33.23 7.64
N LYS A 442 -0.70 32.33 8.60
CA LYS A 442 0.10 32.25 9.84
C LYS A 442 1.24 31.25 9.77
N GLY A 443 1.23 30.35 8.78
CA GLY A 443 2.10 29.19 8.73
C GLY A 443 1.71 28.11 9.75
N CYS A 444 2.53 27.04 9.85
CA CYS A 444 2.24 25.83 10.64
C CYS A 444 0.99 25.10 10.15
N VAL A 445 1.14 24.32 9.07
CA VAL A 445 0.03 23.61 8.39
C VAL A 445 -0.10 22.16 8.84
N ILE A 446 0.33 21.86 10.06
CA ILE A 446 0.26 20.54 10.70
C ILE A 446 -0.12 20.68 12.18
N HIS A 447 -1.03 19.84 12.64
CA HIS A 447 -1.41 19.71 14.04
C HIS A 447 -1.36 18.24 14.46
N CYS A 448 -0.87 17.99 15.68
CA CYS A 448 -0.82 16.68 16.30
C CYS A 448 -1.63 16.70 17.60
N HIS A 449 -2.64 15.85 17.70
CA HIS A 449 -3.48 15.70 18.87
C HIS A 449 -3.30 14.31 19.46
N ILE A 450 -2.82 14.25 20.70
CA ILE A 450 -2.79 13.04 21.51
C ILE A 450 -4.12 12.95 22.25
N LEU A 451 -4.88 11.88 22.01
CA LEU A 451 -6.18 11.65 22.65
C LEU A 451 -6.04 10.54 23.70
N ARG A 452 -6.25 10.86 24.98
CA ARG A 452 -6.12 9.91 26.09
C ARG A 452 -7.46 9.39 26.59
N GLN A 453 -7.60 8.06 26.74
CA GLN A 453 -8.85 7.39 27.14
C GLN A 453 -8.80 6.83 28.58
N TYR A 454 -9.92 6.90 29.34
CA TYR A 454 -10.01 6.40 30.74
C TYR A 454 -10.14 4.88 30.85
N HIS A 455 -9.43 4.29 31.83
CA HIS A 455 -9.71 2.95 32.35
C HIS A 455 -10.27 2.99 33.79
N PRO A 456 -11.49 2.47 34.03
CA PRO A 456 -12.11 2.41 35.35
C PRO A 456 -11.33 1.63 36.42
N ASN A 457 -10.37 0.79 36.02
CA ASN A 457 -9.56 -0.02 36.92
C ASN A 457 -8.19 0.59 37.26
N ASP A 458 -7.86 1.78 36.75
CA ASP A 458 -6.62 2.49 37.07
C ASP A 458 -6.70 3.19 38.44
N ASN A 459 -6.90 2.40 39.49
CA ASN A 459 -6.62 2.79 40.88
C ASN A 459 -5.14 2.58 41.26
N LEU A 460 -4.27 2.32 40.29
CA LEU A 460 -2.85 2.08 40.47
C LEU A 460 -2.04 3.03 39.59
N SER A 461 -1.73 4.21 40.12
CA SER A 461 -0.48 4.95 39.86
C SER A 461 0.19 4.70 38.49
N PHE A 462 -0.27 5.36 37.42
CA PHE A 462 0.62 5.65 36.30
C PHE A 462 1.54 6.80 36.74
N LYS A 463 2.76 6.44 37.18
CA LYS A 463 3.79 7.38 37.66
C LYS A 463 4.49 8.18 36.54
N ASN A 464 4.02 8.11 35.29
CA ASN A 464 4.61 8.82 34.16
C ASN A 464 3.52 9.40 33.25
N ASP A 465 3.23 10.70 33.40
CA ASP A 465 2.34 11.46 32.52
C ASP A 465 2.82 11.53 31.06
N ASP A 466 4.03 11.03 30.79
CA ASP A 466 4.66 11.06 29.48
C ASP A 466 4.37 9.82 28.60
N LEU A 467 3.82 8.72 29.13
CA LEU A 467 3.68 7.48 28.35
C LEU A 467 2.26 7.27 27.82
N LEU A 468 2.13 6.79 26.57
CA LEU A 468 0.86 6.40 25.96
C LEU A 468 0.51 4.94 26.24
N THR A 469 -0.78 4.67 26.29
CA THR A 469 -1.38 3.33 26.46
C THR A 469 -2.06 2.85 25.17
N LYS A 470 -2.38 1.56 25.08
CA LYS A 470 -3.03 0.93 23.91
C LYS A 470 -4.42 1.48 23.50
N ASP A 471 -5.01 2.28 24.38
CA ASP A 471 -6.32 2.89 24.17
C ASP A 471 -6.22 4.39 23.86
N ASP A 472 -4.99 4.91 23.79
CA ASP A 472 -4.71 6.26 23.33
C ASP A 472 -4.57 6.31 21.81
N PHE A 473 -4.85 7.49 21.25
CA PHE A 473 -4.78 7.76 19.82
C PHE A 473 -3.88 8.95 19.53
N ILE A 474 -3.23 8.91 18.37
CA ILE A 474 -2.44 10.00 17.81
C ILE A 474 -3.13 10.43 16.52
N LEU A 475 -3.56 11.69 16.45
CA LEU A 475 -4.19 12.28 15.27
C LEU A 475 -3.29 13.38 14.72
N PHE A 476 -2.74 13.16 13.53
CA PHE A 476 -2.14 14.25 12.75
C PHE A 476 -3.18 14.83 11.81
N ASN A 477 -3.40 16.13 11.87
CA ASN A 477 -4.22 16.85 10.90
C ASN A 477 -3.30 17.77 10.11
N ILE A 478 -3.18 17.53 8.80
CA ILE A 478 -2.25 18.25 7.92
C ILE A 478 -3.04 18.92 6.81
N HIS A 479 -2.67 20.14 6.43
CA HIS A 479 -3.30 20.79 5.29
C HIS A 479 -2.69 20.28 3.97
N HIS A 480 -3.54 20.07 2.95
CA HIS A 480 -3.15 19.70 1.58
C HIS A 480 -2.28 20.77 0.91
N SER A 481 -2.14 21.95 1.53
CA SER A 481 -1.13 22.96 1.13
C SER A 481 0.32 22.57 1.46
N ALA A 482 0.55 21.42 2.10
CA ALA A 482 1.88 20.88 2.29
C ALA A 482 2.03 19.46 1.75
N PHE A 483 0.99 18.62 1.85
CA PHE A 483 1.13 17.17 1.65
C PHE A 483 0.26 16.66 0.52
N ASP A 484 0.84 15.81 -0.31
CA ASP A 484 0.14 14.84 -1.15
C ASP A 484 0.23 13.42 -0.55
N GLY A 485 -0.29 12.42 -1.30
CA GLY A 485 -0.23 11.02 -0.89
C GLY A 485 1.20 10.50 -0.68
N VAL A 486 2.18 10.95 -1.47
CA VAL A 486 3.60 10.54 -1.33
C VAL A 486 4.26 11.22 -0.14
N SER A 487 3.98 12.51 0.08
CA SER A 487 4.49 13.29 1.22
C SER A 487 4.02 12.73 2.55
N THR A 488 2.83 12.14 2.59
CA THR A 488 2.35 11.41 3.77
C THR A 488 3.30 10.27 4.15
N LEU A 489 3.82 9.51 3.18
CA LEU A 489 4.78 8.43 3.43
C LEU A 489 6.15 8.95 3.86
N ILE A 490 6.64 10.03 3.22
CA ILE A 490 7.90 10.70 3.57
C ILE A 490 7.84 11.22 5.01
N PHE A 491 6.74 11.87 5.39
CA PHE A 491 6.49 12.34 6.74
C PHE A 491 6.54 11.20 7.76
N LEU A 492 5.79 10.12 7.53
CA LEU A 492 5.75 9.00 8.48
C LEU A 492 7.11 8.32 8.63
N ARG A 493 7.87 8.18 7.54
CA ARG A 493 9.25 7.67 7.57
C ARG A 493 10.14 8.56 8.43
N ASP A 494 10.17 9.85 8.15
CA ASP A 494 11.05 10.81 8.82
C ASP A 494 10.66 11.00 10.29
N PHE A 495 9.36 11.02 10.60
CA PHE A 495 8.83 11.09 11.96
C PHE A 495 9.18 9.84 12.77
N SER A 496 8.99 8.64 12.20
CA SER A 496 9.35 7.39 12.86
C SER A 496 10.85 7.32 13.13
N LEU A 497 11.66 7.73 12.16
CA LEU A 497 13.11 7.75 12.28
C LEU A 497 13.57 8.76 13.34
N ALA A 498 13.02 9.98 13.34
CA ALA A 498 13.32 10.99 14.35
C ALA A 498 12.92 10.53 15.76
N TYR A 499 11.76 9.88 15.88
CA TYR A 499 11.30 9.28 17.14
C TYR A 499 12.27 8.19 17.62
N GLU A 500 12.62 7.22 16.78
CA GLU A 500 13.50 6.09 17.13
C GLU A 500 14.90 6.52 17.52
N THR A 501 15.44 7.52 16.81
CA THR A 501 16.81 8.04 16.99
C THR A 501 16.91 9.13 18.06
N ASP A 502 15.79 9.51 18.67
CA ASP A 502 15.71 10.63 19.64
C ASP A 502 16.29 11.93 19.06
N CYS A 503 15.98 12.20 17.79
CA CYS A 503 16.44 13.36 17.02
C CYS A 503 17.98 13.52 16.96
N SER A 504 18.75 12.44 17.09
CA SER A 504 20.21 12.46 16.97
C SER A 504 20.73 12.63 15.53
N LEU A 505 19.83 12.70 14.55
CA LEU A 505 20.16 12.90 13.15
C LEU A 505 20.47 14.37 12.87
N SER A 506 21.50 14.63 12.07
CA SER A 506 21.77 15.97 11.55
C SER A 506 20.80 16.32 10.43
N LEU A 507 20.31 17.56 10.42
CA LEU A 507 19.62 18.12 9.26
C LEU A 507 20.63 18.37 8.14
N ASP A 508 20.19 18.11 6.91
CA ASP A 508 20.96 18.40 5.70
C ASP A 508 20.57 19.80 5.22
N ASP A 509 21.38 20.80 5.56
CA ASP A 509 21.12 22.21 5.22
C ASP A 509 21.18 22.47 3.70
N ASP A 510 21.80 21.57 2.94
CA ASP A 510 21.94 21.64 1.47
C ASP A 510 20.88 20.80 0.74
N ALA A 511 19.86 20.29 1.45
CA ALA A 511 18.75 19.58 0.82
C ALA A 511 17.79 20.55 0.10
N LEU A 512 17.45 20.23 -1.15
CA LEU A 512 16.46 20.96 -1.94
C LEU A 512 15.11 21.03 -1.19
N GLN A 513 14.55 22.23 -1.09
CA GLN A 513 13.29 22.51 -0.41
C GLN A 513 12.17 22.84 -1.40
N TYR A 514 10.92 22.77 -0.93
CA TYR A 514 9.76 23.07 -1.79
C TYR A 514 9.77 24.50 -2.34
N ILE A 515 10.32 25.44 -1.56
CA ILE A 515 10.49 26.82 -2.01
C ILE A 515 11.40 26.92 -3.24
N ASP A 516 12.45 26.09 -3.32
CA ASP A 516 13.32 26.03 -4.50
C ASP A 516 12.57 25.46 -5.70
N TYR A 517 11.79 24.39 -5.48
CA TYR A 517 10.93 23.81 -6.52
C TYR A 517 10.02 24.86 -7.16
N SER A 518 9.40 25.72 -6.36
CA SER A 518 8.49 26.75 -6.89
C SER A 518 9.20 27.71 -7.86
N VAL A 519 10.44 28.09 -7.55
CA VAL A 519 11.24 28.96 -8.43
C VAL A 519 11.56 28.25 -9.74
N TYR A 520 11.99 26.99 -9.65
CA TYR A 520 12.27 26.19 -10.84
C TYR A 520 11.01 25.93 -11.69
N GLU A 521 9.85 25.73 -11.06
CA GLU A 521 8.57 25.56 -11.76
C GLU A 521 8.22 26.78 -12.63
N HIS A 522 8.41 27.99 -12.09
CA HIS A 522 8.20 29.24 -12.84
C HIS A 522 9.21 29.47 -13.98
N GLN A 523 10.39 28.86 -13.90
CA GLN A 523 11.41 28.93 -14.95
C GLN A 523 11.15 27.93 -16.09
N MET A 524 10.22 26.99 -15.93
CA MET A 524 9.95 25.97 -16.94
C MET A 524 9.26 26.55 -18.17
N ASN A 525 9.80 26.23 -19.34
CA ASN A 525 9.11 26.51 -20.59
C ASN A 525 7.99 25.47 -20.82
N MET A 526 6.76 25.90 -20.50
CA MET A 526 5.53 25.12 -20.63
C MET A 526 4.80 25.30 -21.98
N THR A 527 5.31 26.11 -22.92
CA THR A 527 4.57 26.54 -24.12
C THR A 527 4.00 25.38 -24.93
N LEU A 528 4.81 24.35 -25.21
CA LEU A 528 4.34 23.18 -25.99
C LEU A 528 3.23 22.39 -25.28
N SER A 529 3.28 22.26 -23.95
CA SER A 529 2.25 21.59 -23.15
C SER A 529 0.98 22.43 -23.09
N SER A 530 1.12 23.74 -22.88
CA SER A 530 0.00 24.69 -22.87
C SER A 530 -0.72 24.73 -24.22
N ASP A 531 0.01 24.75 -25.33
CA ASP A 531 -0.57 24.72 -26.68
C ASP A 531 -1.34 23.41 -26.94
N PHE A 532 -0.78 22.28 -26.50
CA PHE A 532 -1.47 21.00 -26.57
C PHE A 532 -2.80 21.05 -25.81
N TRP A 533 -2.80 21.41 -24.53
CA TRP A 533 -4.02 21.47 -23.72
C TRP A 533 -5.02 22.48 -24.24
N TYR A 534 -4.57 23.66 -24.68
CA TYR A 534 -5.42 24.66 -25.31
C TYR A 534 -6.12 24.09 -26.55
N SER A 535 -5.37 23.39 -27.41
CA SER A 535 -5.93 22.75 -28.61
C SER A 535 -6.94 21.65 -28.26
N GLN A 536 -6.67 20.81 -27.25
CA GLN A 536 -7.57 19.74 -26.82
C GLN A 536 -8.88 20.31 -26.26
N VAL A 537 -8.79 21.28 -25.34
CA VAL A 537 -9.97 21.90 -24.72
C VAL A 537 -10.84 22.59 -25.77
N GLN A 538 -10.23 23.26 -26.76
CA GLN A 538 -10.97 23.85 -27.87
C GLN A 538 -11.60 22.82 -28.79
N ALA A 539 -10.88 21.75 -29.14
CA ALA A 539 -11.33 20.75 -30.10
C ALA A 539 -12.53 19.94 -29.60
N TYR A 540 -12.56 19.59 -28.31
CA TYR A 540 -13.60 18.74 -27.75
C TYR A 540 -14.81 19.51 -27.22
N ASN A 541 -14.79 20.85 -27.26
CA ASN A 541 -15.85 21.72 -26.71
C ASN A 541 -16.41 21.16 -25.39
N LEU A 542 -15.49 20.80 -24.49
CA LEU A 542 -15.77 19.95 -23.33
C LEU A 542 -16.97 20.54 -22.57
N GLU A 543 -18.12 19.88 -22.65
CA GLU A 543 -19.23 20.18 -21.74
C GLU A 543 -18.73 19.83 -20.34
N CYS A 544 -18.41 20.86 -19.55
CA CYS A 544 -17.76 20.70 -18.25
C CYS A 544 -18.61 19.97 -17.19
N GLN A 545 -19.80 19.48 -17.55
CA GLN A 545 -20.74 18.90 -16.60
C GLN A 545 -21.24 17.53 -17.07
N LEU A 546 -20.87 16.49 -16.31
CA LEU A 546 -21.44 15.16 -16.45
C LEU A 546 -22.91 15.16 -16.01
N SER A 547 -23.77 14.56 -16.82
CA SER A 547 -25.22 14.40 -16.54
C SER A 547 -25.48 13.27 -15.54
N LEU A 548 -24.92 13.38 -14.33
CA LEU A 548 -25.07 12.36 -13.29
C LEU A 548 -26.51 12.36 -12.72
N PRO A 549 -27.06 11.18 -12.37
CA PRO A 549 -28.39 11.06 -11.78
C PRO A 549 -28.36 11.51 -10.30
N THR A 550 -28.40 12.82 -10.07
CA THR A 550 -28.40 13.38 -8.71
C THR A 550 -29.80 13.42 -8.11
N ASP A 551 -29.94 13.10 -6.82
CA ASP A 551 -31.23 13.14 -6.10
C ASP A 551 -31.86 14.54 -6.06
N ARG A 552 -31.02 15.58 -6.14
CA ARG A 552 -31.40 16.99 -6.11
C ARG A 552 -30.58 17.77 -7.14
N GLN A 553 -31.13 18.87 -7.63
CA GLN A 553 -30.39 19.80 -8.49
C GLN A 553 -29.27 20.47 -7.68
N ARG A 554 -28.11 20.64 -8.33
CA ARG A 554 -26.96 21.33 -7.74
C ARG A 554 -27.31 22.82 -7.55
N SER A 555 -27.03 23.35 -6.35
CA SER A 555 -27.24 24.78 -6.05
C SER A 555 -26.20 25.63 -6.78
N SER A 556 -26.65 26.70 -7.46
CA SER A 556 -25.77 27.68 -8.10
C SER A 556 -25.10 28.61 -7.09
N ASN A 557 -25.70 28.79 -5.91
CA ASN A 557 -25.28 29.79 -4.92
C ASN A 557 -24.26 29.24 -3.91
N ASP A 558 -24.19 27.92 -3.78
CA ASP A 558 -23.19 27.24 -2.97
C ASP A 558 -22.90 25.86 -3.59
N PRO A 559 -22.04 25.79 -4.62
CA PRO A 559 -21.70 24.53 -5.29
C PRO A 559 -20.95 23.56 -4.37
N ARG A 560 -20.55 24.01 -3.17
CA ARG A 560 -19.83 23.25 -2.15
C ARG A 560 -20.68 23.00 -0.90
N SER A 561 -21.99 23.26 -0.96
CA SER A 561 -22.96 22.94 0.10
C SER A 561 -23.22 21.43 0.14
N GLY A 562 -22.39 20.68 0.85
CA GLY A 562 -22.63 19.26 1.06
C GLY A 562 -21.71 18.63 2.07
N PHE A 563 -22.23 17.68 2.84
CA PHE A 563 -21.40 16.74 3.59
C PHE A 563 -20.99 15.64 2.63
N ALA A 564 -19.69 15.45 2.46
CA ALA A 564 -19.19 14.27 1.76
C ALA A 564 -19.45 13.03 2.62
N SER A 565 -19.81 11.92 1.97
CA SER A 565 -19.87 10.60 2.59
C SER A 565 -19.07 9.64 1.71
N VAL A 566 -18.45 8.65 2.34
CA VAL A 566 -17.63 7.66 1.65
C VAL A 566 -18.40 6.35 1.62
N ALA A 567 -18.72 5.87 0.43
CA ALA A 567 -19.18 4.51 0.21
C ALA A 567 -17.97 3.65 -0.19
N GLN A 568 -17.56 2.73 0.68
CA GLN A 568 -16.50 1.78 0.37
C GLN A 568 -17.08 0.56 -0.35
N ILE A 569 -16.51 0.23 -1.50
CA ILE A 569 -16.80 -1.01 -2.22
C ILE A 569 -15.53 -1.85 -2.15
N SER A 570 -15.64 -3.03 -1.57
CA SER A 570 -14.54 -3.99 -1.48
C SER A 570 -14.76 -5.11 -2.50
N PHE A 571 -13.73 -5.41 -3.28
CA PHE A 571 -13.70 -6.56 -4.16
C PHE A 571 -12.97 -7.70 -3.44
N ASP A 572 -13.49 -8.92 -3.57
CA ASP A 572 -12.79 -10.08 -3.04
C ASP A 572 -11.52 -10.38 -3.84
N ASP A 573 -10.73 -11.31 -3.31
CA ASP A 573 -9.46 -11.70 -3.90
C ASP A 573 -9.64 -12.38 -5.27
N GLN A 574 -10.77 -13.07 -5.49
CA GLN A 574 -11.05 -13.70 -6.78
C GLN A 574 -11.25 -12.65 -7.89
N ILE A 575 -12.06 -11.63 -7.63
CA ILE A 575 -12.30 -10.52 -8.57
C ILE A 575 -11.01 -9.71 -8.77
N SER A 576 -10.29 -9.42 -7.69
CA SER A 576 -9.03 -8.66 -7.75
C SER A 576 -7.99 -9.37 -8.63
N ARG A 577 -7.83 -10.69 -8.48
CA ARG A 577 -6.94 -11.49 -9.33
C ARG A 577 -7.43 -11.55 -10.77
N ALA A 578 -8.71 -11.78 -11.00
CA ALA A 578 -9.27 -11.80 -12.35
C ALA A 578 -9.01 -10.46 -13.07
N PHE A 579 -9.16 -9.34 -12.36
CA PHE A 579 -8.88 -8.00 -12.86
C PHE A 579 -7.40 -7.81 -13.23
N LEU A 580 -6.47 -8.21 -12.36
CA LEU A 580 -5.02 -8.12 -12.62
C LEU A 580 -4.60 -9.04 -13.77
N ASN A 581 -5.14 -10.26 -13.84
CA ASN A 581 -4.87 -11.21 -14.92
C ASN A 581 -5.39 -10.69 -16.25
N TYR A 582 -6.58 -10.06 -16.27
CA TYR A 582 -7.12 -9.42 -17.46
C TYR A 582 -6.22 -8.27 -17.93
N ALA A 583 -5.79 -7.40 -17.02
CA ALA A 583 -4.88 -6.30 -17.34
C ALA A 583 -3.58 -6.82 -17.99
N SER A 584 -2.98 -7.86 -17.38
CA SER A 584 -1.78 -8.52 -17.90
C SER A 584 -1.99 -9.17 -19.27
N ALA A 585 -3.08 -9.93 -19.45
CA ALA A 585 -3.38 -10.64 -20.69
C ALA A 585 -3.54 -9.68 -21.89
N TYR A 586 -4.10 -8.50 -21.65
CA TYR A 586 -4.27 -7.44 -22.66
C TYR A 586 -3.14 -6.43 -22.68
N LYS A 587 -2.06 -6.64 -21.91
CA LYS A 587 -0.88 -5.76 -21.84
C LYS A 587 -1.23 -4.30 -21.48
N VAL A 588 -2.20 -4.11 -20.60
CA VAL A 588 -2.59 -2.80 -20.05
C VAL A 588 -2.31 -2.75 -18.55
N THR A 589 -2.18 -1.54 -18.01
CA THR A 589 -2.01 -1.35 -16.57
C THR A 589 -3.34 -1.52 -15.82
N PRO A 590 -3.32 -1.92 -14.53
CA PRO A 590 -4.52 -1.92 -13.69
C PRO A 590 -5.24 -0.56 -13.65
N PHE A 591 -4.48 0.53 -13.70
CA PHE A 591 -5.02 1.89 -13.80
C PHE A 591 -5.81 2.11 -15.09
N GLN A 592 -5.25 1.76 -16.25
CA GLN A 592 -5.94 1.90 -17.54
C GLN A 592 -7.21 1.05 -17.60
N LEU A 593 -7.16 -0.19 -17.11
CA LEU A 593 -8.33 -1.06 -17.06
C LEU A 593 -9.40 -0.50 -16.10
N GLY A 594 -8.98 0.04 -14.95
CA GLY A 594 -9.86 0.67 -13.97
C GLY A 594 -10.52 1.92 -14.53
N LEU A 595 -9.74 2.78 -15.19
CA LEU A 595 -10.20 3.99 -15.87
C LEU A 595 -11.21 3.66 -16.98
N ALA A 596 -10.92 2.67 -17.83
CA ALA A 596 -11.86 2.21 -18.86
C ALA A 596 -13.16 1.65 -18.26
N THR A 597 -13.07 0.89 -17.17
CA THR A 597 -14.24 0.37 -16.45
C THR A 597 -15.07 1.51 -15.85
N PHE A 598 -14.40 2.53 -15.29
CA PHE A 598 -15.05 3.71 -14.74
C PHE A 598 -15.72 4.57 -15.82
N TYR A 599 -15.10 4.73 -16.99
CA TYR A 599 -15.74 5.37 -18.14
C TYR A 599 -16.98 4.61 -18.62
N ALA A 600 -16.91 3.28 -18.71
CA ALA A 600 -18.08 2.46 -19.06
C ALA A 600 -19.21 2.58 -18.03
N PHE A 601 -18.86 2.71 -16.75
CA PHE A 601 -19.81 2.97 -15.68
C PHE A 601 -20.45 4.35 -15.81
N LEU A 602 -19.64 5.40 -16.00
CA LEU A 602 -20.13 6.77 -16.21
C LEU A 602 -21.01 6.87 -17.44
N PHE A 603 -20.60 6.28 -18.57
CA PHE A 603 -21.40 6.23 -19.81
C PHE A 603 -22.80 5.66 -19.55
N LYS A 604 -22.91 4.59 -18.75
CA LYS A 604 -24.20 4.02 -18.38
C LYS A 604 -25.00 4.94 -17.45
N LEU A 605 -24.35 5.59 -16.48
CA LEU A 605 -25.00 6.50 -15.54
C LEU A 605 -25.51 7.79 -16.20
N THR A 606 -24.80 8.31 -17.19
CA THR A 606 -25.14 9.53 -17.91
C THR A 606 -26.09 9.28 -19.10
N HIS A 607 -26.72 8.10 -19.16
CA HIS A 607 -27.61 7.70 -20.24
C HIS A 607 -26.99 7.76 -21.65
N GLY A 608 -25.69 7.46 -21.75
CA GLY A 608 -24.98 7.35 -23.02
C GLY A 608 -24.27 8.63 -23.47
N GLN A 609 -23.88 9.52 -22.56
CA GLN A 609 -23.01 10.66 -22.88
C GLN A 609 -21.66 10.13 -23.39
N ASN A 610 -21.31 10.48 -24.64
CA ASN A 610 -20.12 9.96 -25.32
C ASN A 610 -18.83 10.64 -24.86
N ASP A 611 -18.89 11.94 -24.58
CA ASP A 611 -17.74 12.73 -24.16
C ASP A 611 -17.75 12.88 -22.64
N LEU A 612 -16.88 12.12 -21.99
CA LEU A 612 -16.75 12.05 -20.54
C LEU A 612 -15.41 12.66 -20.13
N CYS A 613 -15.45 13.81 -19.46
CA CYS A 613 -14.26 14.43 -18.90
C CYS A 613 -14.16 14.08 -17.42
N ILE A 614 -13.04 13.47 -17.02
CA ILE A 614 -12.72 13.20 -15.62
C ILE A 614 -11.28 13.56 -15.35
N THR A 615 -11.05 14.09 -14.15
CA THR A 615 -9.72 14.48 -13.70
C THR A 615 -8.95 13.27 -13.20
N CYS A 616 -7.68 13.16 -13.58
CA CYS A 616 -6.77 12.17 -13.01
C CYS A 616 -5.62 12.87 -12.28
N LEU A 617 -5.24 12.32 -11.12
CA LEU A 617 -4.12 12.82 -10.33
C LEU A 617 -2.81 12.16 -10.77
N ASN A 618 -1.74 12.94 -10.88
CA ASN A 618 -0.38 12.45 -11.16
C ASN A 618 0.59 12.96 -10.10
N ALA A 619 1.59 12.16 -9.75
CA ALA A 619 2.56 12.47 -8.70
C ALA A 619 3.58 13.56 -9.08
N ASN A 620 3.76 13.91 -10.36
CA ASN A 620 4.58 15.05 -10.84
C ASN A 620 5.95 15.24 -10.13
N ARG A 621 6.65 14.13 -9.85
CA ARG A 621 8.02 14.09 -9.32
C ARG A 621 8.95 13.61 -10.42
N TYR A 622 9.17 14.46 -11.42
CA TYR A 622 9.87 14.08 -12.65
C TYR A 622 11.40 14.27 -12.62
N LYS A 623 11.94 14.66 -11.46
CA LYS A 623 13.38 14.80 -11.20
C LYS A 623 13.72 14.02 -9.94
N SER A 624 14.89 13.39 -9.91
CA SER A 624 15.40 12.62 -8.76
C SER A 624 15.41 13.44 -7.46
N GLU A 625 15.71 14.72 -7.57
CA GLU A 625 15.79 15.70 -6.49
C GLU A 625 14.42 15.93 -5.82
N LEU A 626 13.33 15.55 -6.49
CA LEU A 626 11.96 15.66 -5.97
C LEU A 626 11.47 14.40 -5.28
N GLU A 627 12.17 13.27 -5.32
CA GLU A 627 11.67 11.99 -4.78
C GLU A 627 11.47 12.02 -3.26
N ASN A 628 12.34 12.71 -2.53
CA ASN A 628 12.34 12.75 -1.06
C ASN A 628 11.79 14.06 -0.46
N MET A 629 11.25 14.96 -1.28
CA MET A 629 10.76 16.27 -0.85
C MET A 629 9.29 16.21 -0.40
N SER A 630 8.95 16.75 0.78
CA SER A 630 7.54 17.00 1.11
C SER A 630 6.99 18.10 0.20
N LYS A 631 5.92 17.81 -0.53
CA LYS A 631 5.43 18.62 -1.63
C LYS A 631 3.95 18.37 -1.85
N ILE A 632 3.20 19.43 -2.15
CA ILE A 632 1.88 19.27 -2.78
C ILE A 632 2.08 18.93 -4.25
N ILE A 633 1.42 17.87 -4.71
CA ILE A 633 1.17 17.67 -6.13
C ILE A 633 -0.31 17.39 -6.34
N GLU A 634 -0.99 18.31 -7.04
CA GLU A 634 -2.11 17.98 -7.91
C GLU A 634 -2.04 18.90 -9.12
N ASN A 635 -1.44 18.40 -10.21
CA ASN A 635 -1.89 18.85 -11.53
C ASN A 635 -3.07 17.95 -11.86
N GLU A 636 -4.25 18.55 -11.82
CA GLU A 636 -5.45 17.99 -12.40
C GLU A 636 -5.25 18.00 -13.92
N ASN A 637 -4.94 16.84 -14.51
CA ASN A 637 -4.97 16.65 -15.96
C ASN A 637 -6.37 16.28 -16.42
#